data_AF-A0A2E5FPY7-F1
#
_entry.id   AF-A0A2E5FPY7-F1
#
_cell.length_a   1.000
_cell.length_b   1.000
_cell.length_c   1.000
_cell.angle_alpha   90.00
_cell.angle_beta   90.00
_cell.angle_gamma   90.00
#
_symmetry.space_group_name_H-M   'P 1'
#
loop_
_entity.id
_entity.type
_entity.pdbx_description
1 polymer ?
#
loop_
_entity_poly.entity_id
_entity_poly.type
_entity_poly.pdbx_seq_one_letter_code
_entity_poly.pdbx_strand_id
1 'polypeptide(L)' 'GAEQLSEIREVIEHEKAKCIFSEPQFNPNIINSIASDTGVKTGVLDPLGANINKGKGMYFQLIKDMSSSLKDCS' A
#
# COMPACT_ATOMS: atom_id res chain seq x y z
N GLY A 1 -11.90 -10.39 -8.37
CA GLY A 1 -13.39 -10.48 -8.26
C GLY A 1 -13.78 -10.55 -6.79
N ALA A 2 -15.07 -10.65 -6.44
CA ALA A 2 -15.52 -10.71 -5.04
C ALA A 2 -14.86 -11.84 -4.21
N GLU A 3 -14.56 -12.98 -4.85
CA GLU A 3 -13.80 -14.09 -4.28
C GLU A 3 -12.40 -13.67 -3.81
N GLN A 4 -11.64 -13.02 -4.67
CA GLN A 4 -10.30 -12.51 -4.36
C GLN A 4 -10.30 -11.47 -3.23
N LEU A 5 -11.38 -10.71 -3.08
CA LEU A 5 -11.55 -9.80 -1.93
C LEU A 5 -11.77 -10.58 -0.62
N SER A 6 -12.43 -11.74 -0.67
CA SER A 6 -12.59 -12.62 0.50
C SER A 6 -11.27 -13.24 0.92
N GLU A 7 -10.49 -13.76 -0.03
CA GLU A 7 -9.17 -14.35 0.23
C GLU A 7 -8.22 -13.34 0.88
N ILE A 8 -8.18 -12.10 0.38
CA ILE A 8 -7.33 -11.06 0.96
C ILE A 8 -7.76 -10.75 2.41
N ARG A 9 -9.06 -10.70 2.70
CA ARG A 9 -9.57 -10.50 4.07
C ARG A 9 -9.15 -11.64 4.99
N GLU A 10 -9.30 -12.89 4.56
CA GLU A 10 -8.88 -14.06 5.33
C GLU A 10 -7.39 -14.01 5.68
N VAL A 11 -6.54 -13.65 4.71
CA VAL A 11 -5.09 -13.49 4.95
C VAL A 11 -4.82 -12.40 5.99
N ILE A 12 -5.51 -11.26 5.92
CA ILE A 12 -5.32 -10.16 6.88
C ILE A 12 -5.67 -10.60 8.30
N GLU A 13 -6.80 -11.27 8.47
CA GLU A 13 -7.26 -11.74 9.77
C GLU A 13 -6.38 -12.86 10.33
N HIS A 14 -6.02 -13.84 9.50
CA HIS A 14 -5.22 -15.00 9.89
C HIS A 14 -3.78 -14.61 10.23
N GLU A 15 -3.12 -13.85 9.36
CA GLU A 15 -1.73 -13.43 9.54
C GLU A 15 -1.60 -12.19 10.44
N LYS A 16 -2.72 -11.61 10.87
CA LYS A 16 -2.79 -10.36 11.65
C LYS A 16 -2.00 -9.24 10.98
N ALA A 17 -2.21 -9.11 9.67
CA ALA A 17 -1.53 -8.11 8.87
C ALA A 17 -1.81 -6.71 9.43
N LYS A 18 -0.75 -5.93 9.68
CA LYS A 18 -0.89 -4.57 10.23
C LYS A 18 -1.28 -3.54 9.18
N CYS A 19 -0.80 -3.73 7.95
CA CYS A 19 -1.02 -2.79 6.86
C CYS A 19 -1.16 -3.47 5.50
N ILE A 20 -1.83 -2.76 4.60
CA ILE A 20 -1.87 -3.04 3.17
C ILE A 20 -1.31 -1.84 2.42
N PHE A 21 -0.52 -2.09 1.39
CA PHE A 21 0.01 -1.05 0.52
C PHE A 21 -0.65 -1.12 -0.86
N SER A 22 -1.16 0.01 -1.34
CA SER A 22 -1.58 0.20 -2.74
C SER A 22 -0.45 0.82 -3.55
N GLU A 23 -0.43 0.60 -4.87
CA GLU A 23 0.34 1.46 -5.77
C GLU A 23 -0.55 2.58 -6.33
N PRO A 24 0.01 3.74 -6.73
CA PRO A 24 -0.79 4.86 -7.24
C PRO A 24 -1.65 4.52 -8.46
N GLN A 25 -1.25 3.52 -9.24
CA GLN A 25 -1.95 3.11 -10.47
C GLN A 25 -3.13 2.16 -10.19
N PHE A 26 -3.32 1.72 -8.95
CA PHE A 26 -4.42 0.84 -8.58
C PHE A 26 -5.65 1.60 -8.08
N ASN A 27 -6.82 1.00 -8.28
CA ASN A 27 -8.09 1.59 -7.85
C ASN A 27 -8.18 1.63 -6.30
N PRO A 28 -8.30 2.82 -5.68
CA PRO A 28 -8.31 2.96 -4.23
C PRO A 28 -9.55 2.36 -3.56
N ASN A 29 -10.65 2.18 -4.29
CA ASN A 29 -11.91 1.66 -3.73
C ASN A 29 -11.76 0.24 -3.19
N ILE A 30 -10.87 -0.57 -3.80
CA ILE A 30 -10.62 -1.95 -3.38
C ILE A 30 -10.01 -1.96 -1.97
N ILE A 31 -8.94 -1.19 -1.77
CA ILE A 31 -8.24 -1.15 -0.48
C ILE A 31 -9.07 -0.45 0.59
N ASN A 32 -9.84 0.58 0.23
CA ASN A 32 -10.74 1.24 1.17
C ASN A 32 -11.83 0.31 1.70
N SER A 33 -12.38 -0.56 0.85
CA SER A 33 -13.37 -1.56 1.28
C SER A 33 -12.76 -2.55 2.26
N ILE A 34 -11.58 -3.10 1.95
CA ILE A 34 -10.89 -4.06 2.83
C ILE A 34 -10.54 -3.42 4.18
N ALA A 35 -10.03 -2.19 4.16
CA ALA A 35 -9.66 -1.47 5.37
C ALA A 35 -10.84 -1.11 6.26
N SER A 36 -11.98 -0.76 5.67
CA SER A 36 -13.21 -0.48 6.41
C SER A 36 -13.73 -1.72 7.14
N ASP A 37 -13.58 -2.90 6.54
CA ASP A 37 -14.07 -4.17 7.10
C ASP A 37 -13.13 -4.74 8.16
N THR A 38 -11.82 -4.64 7.95
CA THR A 38 -10.80 -5.32 8.78
C THR A 38 -10.09 -4.42 9.79
N GLY A 39 -10.19 -3.09 9.63
CA GLY A 39 -9.46 -2.11 10.45
C GLY A 39 -7.95 -2.06 10.19
N VAL A 40 -7.46 -2.75 9.17
CA VAL A 40 -6.04 -2.73 8.76
C VAL A 40 -5.63 -1.34 8.27
N LYS A 41 -4.42 -0.89 8.60
CA LYS A 41 -3.91 0.39 8.10
C LYS A 41 -3.65 0.30 6.59
N THR A 42 -3.77 1.42 5.90
CA THR A 42 -3.47 1.50 4.47
C THR A 42 -2.36 2.50 4.21
N GLY A 43 -1.54 2.21 3.20
CA GLY A 43 -0.48 3.09 2.73
C GLY A 43 -0.32 3.00 1.23
N VAL A 44 0.48 3.89 0.66
CA VAL A 44 0.85 3.86 -0.76
C VAL A 44 2.33 3.53 -0.89
N LEU A 45 2.66 2.57 -1.75
CA LEU A 45 4.03 2.24 -2.13
C LEU A 45 4.15 2.41 -3.65
N ASP A 46 5.04 3.31 -4.08
CA ASP A 46 5.23 3.66 -5.50
C ASP A 46 6.63 3.23 -5.95
N PRO A 47 6.83 1.97 -6.35
CA PRO A 47 8.15 1.47 -6.77
C PRO A 47 8.63 2.07 -8.09
N LEU A 48 7.72 2.68 -8.87
CA LEU A 48 8.03 3.32 -10.14
C LEU A 48 8.39 4.80 -9.99
N GLY A 49 8.17 5.39 -8.81
CA GLY A 49 8.35 6.81 -8.58
C GLY A 49 7.49 7.66 -9.52
N ALA A 50 6.26 7.22 -9.79
CA ALA A 50 5.30 7.89 -10.67
C ALA A 50 5.07 9.36 -10.30
N ASN A 51 5.25 9.71 -9.02
CA ASN A 51 5.10 11.07 -8.51
C ASN A 51 6.43 11.82 -8.27
N ILE A 52 7.57 11.27 -8.68
CA ILE A 52 8.90 11.85 -8.43
C ILE A 52 9.38 12.65 -9.64
N ASN A 53 9.77 13.90 -9.40
CA ASN A 53 10.40 14.73 -10.42
C ASN A 53 11.74 14.16 -10.87
N LYS A 54 11.95 14.12 -12.19
CA LYS A 54 13.21 13.64 -12.78
C LYS A 54 14.39 14.53 -12.33
N GLY A 55 15.51 13.90 -11.99
CA GLY A 55 16.73 14.60 -11.62
C GLY A 55 17.72 13.71 -10.90
N LYS A 56 18.91 14.24 -10.59
CA LYS A 56 20.00 13.47 -9.96
C LYS A 56 19.61 12.87 -8.60
N GLY A 57 18.67 13.50 -7.89
CA GLY A 57 18.19 13.04 -6.58
C GLY A 57 17.07 12.00 -6.63
N MET A 58 16.52 11.66 -7.80
CA MET A 58 15.28 10.89 -7.90
C MET A 58 15.38 9.49 -7.25
N TYR A 59 16.54 8.83 -7.38
CA TYR A 59 16.73 7.49 -6.82
C TYR A 59 16.71 7.51 -5.29
N PHE A 60 17.42 8.47 -4.69
CA PHE A 60 17.43 8.62 -3.23
C PHE A 60 16.07 9.05 -2.70
N GLN A 61 15.35 9.90 -3.43
CA GLN A 61 13.98 10.27 -3.09
C GLN A 61 13.05 9.05 -3.12
N LEU A 62 13.13 8.23 -4.16
CA LEU A 62 12.35 6.99 -4.30
C LEU A 62 12.53 6.05 -3.10
N ILE A 63 13.78 5.74 -2.75
CA ILE A 63 14.08 4.88 -1.60
C ILE A 63 13.57 5.50 -0.29
N LYS A 64 13.71 6.82 -0.13
CA LYS A 64 13.25 7.53 1.06
C LYS A 64 11.72 7.51 1.19
N ASP A 65 11.01 7.76 0.10
CA ASP A 65 9.54 7.75 0.07
C ASP A 65 9.00 6.36 0.40
N MET A 66 9.56 5.31 -0.21
CA MET A 66 9.19 3.93 0.12
C MET A 66 9.51 3.57 1.58
N SER A 67 10.68 3.97 2.09
CA SER A 67 11.06 3.74 3.48
C SER A 67 10.14 4.46 4.45
N SER A 68 9.70 5.68 4.13
CA SER A 68 8.73 6.44 4.92
C SER A 68 7.37 5.74 4.94
N SER A 69 6.83 5.32 3.79
CA SER A 69 5.56 4.57 3.74
C SER A 69 5.59 3.30 4.59
N LEU A 70 6.69 2.54 4.56
CA LEU A 70 6.85 1.34 5.39
C LEU A 70 6.96 1.69 6.88
N LYS A 71 7.64 2.78 7.22
CA LYS A 71 7.80 3.22 8.61
C LYS A 71 6.48 3.71 9.21
N ASP A 72 5.65 4.42 8.46
CA ASP A 72 4.37 4.96 8.95
C ASP A 72 3.34 3.86 9.28
N CYS A 73 3.55 2.68 8.70
CA CYS A 73 2.80 1.47 8.97
C CYS A 73 3.22 0.75 10.28
N SER A 74 4.42 1.02 10.81
CA SER A 74 5.01 0.29 11.94
C SER A 74 4.28 0.46 13.27
#